data_AF-A0AAQ2ISF8-F1
#
_entry.id   AF-A0AAQ2ISF8-F1
#
_cell.length_a   1.000
_cell.length_b   1.000
_cell.length_c   1.000
_cell.angle_alpha   90.00
_cell.angle_beta   90.00
_cell.angle_gamma   90.00
#
_symmetry.space_group_name_H-M   'P 1'
#
loop_
_entity.id
_entity.type
_entity.pdbx_description
1 polymer ?
#
loop_
_entity_poly.entity_id
_entity_poly.type
_entity_poly.pdbx_seq_one_letter_code
_entity_poly.pdbx_strand_id
1 'polypeptide(L)'
;MNQALKFLLSIIIVVVTFVVSATLAGMLAEYAGWWKKPVIGGVAAACVVLSGYVSAPVYKLYSATVWLLIGAVAAWVMSSVFMYAEDAETSVPLYVTYASGVVALVLCWGWQRRKVV
;
A
#
# COMPACT_ATOMS: atom_id res chain seq x y z
N MET A 1 -24.85 -12.51 5.90
CA MET A 1 -23.72 -12.56 4.96
C MET A 1 -22.58 -13.37 5.58
N ASN A 2 -22.18 -14.48 4.96
CA ASN A 2 -21.06 -15.31 5.43
C ASN A 2 -19.80 -14.47 5.61
N GLN A 3 -19.04 -14.72 6.68
CA GLN A 3 -17.77 -14.04 6.95
C GLN A 3 -16.81 -14.12 5.76
N ALA A 4 -16.81 -15.25 5.05
CA ALA A 4 -16.06 -15.45 3.80
C ALA A 4 -16.40 -14.41 2.71
N LEU A 5 -17.68 -14.05 2.56
CA LEU A 5 -18.11 -13.05 1.57
C LEU A 5 -17.58 -11.65 1.92
N LYS A 6 -17.54 -11.31 3.20
CA LYS A 6 -16.99 -10.02 3.69
C LYS A 6 -15.48 -9.94 3.44
N PHE A 7 -14.75 -11.03 3.66
CA PHE A 7 -13.33 -11.11 3.32
C PHE A 7 -13.09 -11.00 1.82
N LEU A 8 -13.90 -11.68 1.00
CA LEU A 8 -13.78 -11.63 -0.45
C LEU A 8 -14.02 -10.20 -0.98
N LEU A 9 -15.05 -9.52 -0.47
CA LEU A 9 -15.30 -8.11 -0.79
C LEU A 9 -14.15 -7.20 -0.35
N SER A 10 -13.58 -7.42 0.83
CA SER A 10 -12.40 -6.68 1.31
C SER A 10 -11.21 -6.84 0.36
N ILE A 11 -10.92 -8.06 -0.10
CA ILE A 11 -9.84 -8.31 -1.07
C ILE A 11 -10.09 -7.56 -2.37
N ILE A 12 -11.31 -7.63 -2.92
CA ILE A 12 -11.66 -6.91 -4.17
C ILE A 12 -11.46 -5.41 -3.99
N ILE A 13 -11.94 -4.84 -2.88
CA ILE A 13 -11.77 -3.41 -2.58
C ILE A 13 -10.28 -3.05 -2.55
N VAL A 14 -9.45 -3.84 -1.87
CA VAL A 14 -8.00 -3.57 -1.78
C VAL A 14 -7.36 -3.60 -3.17
N VAL A 15 -7.65 -4.60 -4.00
CA VAL A 15 -7.11 -4.71 -5.36
C VAL A 15 -7.54 -3.54 -6.23
N VAL A 16 -8.83 -3.17 -6.21
CA VAL A 16 -9.33 -2.02 -6.97
C VAL A 16 -8.68 -0.72 -6.50
N THR A 17 -8.57 -0.52 -5.17
CA THR A 17 -7.91 0.67 -4.62
C THR A 17 -6.43 0.74 -5.00
N PHE A 18 -5.73 -0.39 -5.07
CA PHE A 18 -4.35 -0.43 -5.52
C PHE A 18 -4.22 0.05 -6.98
N VAL A 19 -5.03 -0.50 -7.89
CA VAL A 19 -4.98 -0.15 -9.31
C VAL A 19 -5.31 1.33 -9.52
N VAL A 20 -6.40 1.82 -8.93
CA VAL A 20 -6.83 3.22 -9.06
C VAL A 20 -5.83 4.18 -8.42
N SER A 21 -5.26 3.82 -7.26
CA SER A 21 -4.27 4.65 -6.58
C SER A 21 -2.97 4.75 -7.38
N ALA A 22 -2.47 3.63 -7.90
CA ALA A 22 -1.24 3.60 -8.69
C ALA A 22 -1.37 4.41 -9.99
N THR A 23 -2.51 4.30 -10.70
CA THR A 23 -2.73 5.07 -11.93
C THR A 23 -2.84 6.57 -11.65
N LEU A 24 -3.63 6.98 -10.65
CA LEU A 24 -3.78 8.39 -10.29
C LEU A 24 -2.47 8.99 -9.78
N ALA A 25 -1.72 8.27 -8.93
CA ALA A 25 -0.42 8.71 -8.45
C ALA A 25 0.58 8.87 -9.60
N GLY A 26 0.52 7.99 -10.61
CA GLY A 26 1.36 8.08 -11.80
C GLY A 26 1.05 9.32 -12.64
N MET A 27 -0.23 9.60 -12.88
CA MET A 27 -0.67 10.79 -13.60
C MET A 27 -0.31 12.08 -12.84
N LEU A 28 -0.47 12.09 -11.51
CA LEU A 28 -0.10 13.23 -10.67
C LEU A 28 1.40 13.49 -10.66
N ALA A 29 2.22 12.44 -10.56
CA ALA A 29 3.67 12.57 -10.59
C ALA A 29 4.16 13.08 -11.95
N GLU A 30 3.53 12.64 -13.04
CA GLU A 30 3.80 13.15 -14.38
C GLU A 30 3.44 14.63 -14.54
N TYR A 31 2.27 15.03 -14.03
CA TYR A 31 1.83 16.42 -14.06
C TYR A 31 2.72 17.36 -13.23
N ALA A 32 3.17 16.89 -12.07
CA ALA A 32 4.02 17.67 -11.16
C ALA A 32 5.51 17.67 -11.55
N GLY A 33 5.92 16.89 -12.56
CA GLY A 33 7.34 16.69 -12.90
C GLY A 33 8.14 15.99 -11.79
N TRP A 34 7.45 15.31 -10.86
CA TRP A 34 8.08 14.64 -9.73
C TRP A 34 8.60 13.27 -10.14
N TRP A 35 9.53 12.74 -9.34
CA TRP A 35 10.10 11.42 -9.60
C TRP A 35 9.00 10.35 -9.47
N LYS A 36 8.58 9.79 -10.61
CA LYS A 36 7.38 8.95 -10.72
C LYS A 36 7.44 7.69 -9.84
N LYS A 37 8.61 7.02 -9.80
CA LYS A 37 8.80 5.72 -9.12
C LYS A 37 8.46 5.75 -7.61
N PRO A 38 9.08 6.62 -6.77
CA PRO A 38 8.78 6.65 -5.34
C PRO A 38 7.37 7.13 -5.01
N VAL A 39 6.80 8.03 -5.82
CA VAL A 39 5.46 8.58 -5.57
C VAL A 39 4.39 7.53 -5.84
N ILE A 40 4.47 6.81 -6.97
CA ILE A 40 3.52 5.75 -7.31
C ILE A 40 3.56 4.63 -6.27
N GLY A 41 4.76 4.11 -5.97
CA GLY A 41 4.93 3.03 -4.98
C GLY A 41 4.50 3.47 -3.58
N GLY A 42 4.92 4.67 -3.17
CA GLY A 42 4.61 5.24 -1.87
C GLY A 42 3.11 5.41 -1.63
N VAL A 43 2.40 6.03 -2.57
CA VAL A 43 0.96 6.29 -2.46
C VAL A 43 0.17 4.99 -2.55
N ALA A 44 0.53 4.08 -3.48
CA ALA A 44 -0.13 2.79 -3.61
C ALA A 44 0.00 1.95 -2.33
N ALA A 45 1.19 1.89 -1.72
CA ALA A 45 1.39 1.15 -0.47
C ALA A 45 0.57 1.73 0.69
N ALA A 46 0.52 3.05 0.84
CA ALA A 46 -0.30 3.70 1.86
C ALA A 46 -1.80 3.42 1.65
N CYS A 47 -2.28 3.53 0.41
CA CYS A 47 -3.68 3.25 0.06
C CYS A 47 -4.08 1.80 0.32
N VAL A 48 -3.22 0.83 0.00
CA VAL A 48 -3.47 -0.61 0.25
C VAL A 48 -3.56 -0.92 1.74
N VAL A 49 -2.66 -0.35 2.56
CA VAL A 49 -2.66 -0.57 4.01
C VAL A 49 -3.91 0.06 4.65
N LEU A 50 -4.29 1.26 4.22
CA LEU A 50 -5.49 1.94 4.69
C LEU A 50 -6.78 1.21 4.27
N SER A 51 -6.88 0.79 3.02
CA SER A 51 -8.06 0.07 2.53
C SER A 51 -8.18 -1.32 3.18
N GLY A 52 -7.05 -2.01 3.42
CA GLY A 52 -7.00 -3.25 4.19
C GLY A 52 -7.48 -3.06 5.63
N TYR A 53 -7.10 -1.96 6.28
CA TYR A 53 -7.55 -1.64 7.63
C TYR A 53 -9.06 -1.32 7.70
N VAL A 54 -9.57 -0.51 6.77
CA VAL A 54 -10.97 -0.04 6.78
C VAL A 54 -11.95 -1.16 6.39
N SER A 55 -11.56 -2.01 5.42
CA SER A 55 -12.44 -3.07 4.90
C SER A 55 -12.47 -4.34 5.76
N ALA A 56 -11.58 -4.46 6.75
CA ALA A 56 -11.48 -5.65 7.58
C ALA A 56 -12.65 -5.78 8.60
N PRO A 57 -13.32 -6.95 8.68
CA PRO A 57 -14.53 -7.13 9.48
C PRO A 57 -14.31 -7.38 10.98
N VAL A 58 -13.16 -7.94 11.40
CA VAL A 58 -12.89 -8.30 12.81
C VAL A 58 -11.49 -7.83 13.25
N TYR A 59 -10.43 -8.28 12.56
CA TYR A 59 -9.04 -8.00 12.93
C TYR A 59 -8.39 -6.92 12.04
N LYS A 60 -8.78 -5.66 12.24
CA LYS A 60 -8.40 -4.54 11.36
C LYS A 60 -6.89 -4.33 11.25
N LEU A 61 -6.18 -4.28 12.38
CA LEU A 61 -4.73 -4.11 12.40
C LEU A 61 -3.97 -5.32 11.83
N TYR A 62 -4.38 -6.54 12.16
CA TYR A 62 -3.74 -7.73 11.62
C TYR A 62 -3.90 -7.82 10.11
N SER A 63 -5.09 -7.51 9.58
CA SER A 63 -5.32 -7.47 8.14
C SER A 63 -4.46 -6.40 7.45
N ALA A 64 -4.34 -5.20 8.02
CA ALA A 64 -3.46 -4.16 7.51
C ALA A 64 -1.98 -4.58 7.51
N THR A 65 -1.54 -5.29 8.55
CA THR A 65 -0.16 -5.83 8.66
C THR A 65 0.10 -6.89 7.59
N VAL A 66 -0.84 -7.80 7.39
CA VAL A 66 -0.75 -8.84 6.34
C VAL A 66 -0.69 -8.19 4.96
N TRP A 67 -1.51 -7.19 4.69
CA TRP A 67 -1.47 -6.45 3.43
C TRP A 67 -0.16 -5.68 3.23
N LEU A 68 0.41 -5.11 4.29
CA LEU A 68 1.73 -4.49 4.24
C LEU A 68 2.81 -5.51 3.89
N LEU A 69 2.79 -6.70 4.50
CA LEU A 69 3.75 -7.77 4.19
C LEU A 69 3.61 -8.26 2.74
N ILE A 70 2.38 -8.52 2.29
CA ILE A 70 2.11 -8.94 0.90
C ILE A 70 2.58 -7.86 -0.08
N GLY A 71 2.23 -6.59 0.18
CA GLY A 71 2.66 -5.47 -0.63
C GLY A 71 4.18 -5.28 -0.64
N ALA A 72 4.84 -5.51 0.50
CA ALA A 72 6.28 -5.38 0.62
C ALA A 72 7.02 -6.45 -0.21
N VAL A 73 6.54 -7.70 -0.13
CA VAL A 73 7.05 -8.82 -0.95
C VAL A 73 6.79 -8.56 -2.43
N ALA A 74 5.59 -8.11 -2.80
CA ALA A 74 5.27 -7.79 -4.19
C ALA A 74 6.15 -6.67 -4.75
N ALA A 75 6.40 -5.61 -3.97
CA ALA A 75 7.30 -4.52 -4.36
C ALA A 75 8.75 -4.97 -4.47
N TRP A 76 9.22 -5.86 -3.58
CA TRP A 76 10.55 -6.46 -3.67
C TRP A 76 10.72 -7.26 -4.97
N VAL A 77 9.76 -8.13 -5.26
CA VAL A 77 9.77 -8.96 -6.48
C VAL A 77 9.74 -8.07 -7.71
N MET A 78 8.85 -7.07 -7.77
CA MET A 78 8.81 -6.12 -8.89
C MET A 78 10.13 -5.36 -9.05
N SER A 79 10.73 -4.89 -7.97
CA SER A 79 12.03 -4.19 -8.03
C SER A 79 13.16 -5.09 -8.51
N SER A 80 13.12 -6.39 -8.20
CA SER A 80 14.13 -7.35 -8.64
C SER A 80 13.96 -7.79 -10.10
N VAL A 81 12.73 -7.81 -10.62
CA VAL A 81 12.40 -8.28 -11.97
C VAL A 81 12.42 -7.13 -12.99
N PHE A 82 11.93 -5.94 -12.60
CA PHE A 82 11.88 -4.75 -13.44
C PHE A 82 13.04 -3.79 -13.14
N MET A 83 14.26 -4.32 -13.07
CA MET A 83 15.46 -3.52 -12.84
C MET A 83 15.73 -2.64 -14.07
N TYR A 84 15.19 -1.42 -14.06
CA TYR A 84 15.45 -0.40 -15.08
C TYR A 84 16.84 0.20 -14.88
N ALA A 85 17.52 0.61 -15.96
CA ALA A 85 18.90 1.12 -15.92
C ALA A 85 19.09 2.35 -14.98
N GLU A 86 18.02 3.06 -14.63
CA GLU A 86 18.03 4.15 -13.64
C GLU A 86 18.12 3.69 -12.17
N ASP A 87 17.87 2.41 -11.87
CA ASP A 87 17.85 1.87 -10.51
C ASP A 87 19.18 1.17 -10.13
N ALA A 88 20.19 1.23 -10.98
CA ALA A 88 21.48 0.55 -10.79
C ALA A 88 22.21 0.98 -9.50
N GLU A 89 21.89 2.15 -8.93
CA GLU A 89 22.60 2.69 -7.75
C GLU A 89 21.69 3.13 -6.60
N THR A 90 20.36 3.14 -6.74
CA THR A 90 19.47 3.73 -5.72
C THR A 90 18.26 2.87 -5.38
N SER A 91 18.31 2.18 -4.23
CA SER A 91 17.17 1.50 -3.59
C SER A 91 16.14 2.47 -2.97
N VAL A 92 16.27 3.78 -3.23
CA VAL A 92 15.44 4.85 -2.66
C VAL A 92 13.94 4.65 -2.92
N PRO A 93 13.47 4.29 -4.13
CA PRO A 93 12.04 4.09 -4.38
C PRO A 93 11.43 2.96 -3.54
N LEU A 94 12.21 1.91 -3.29
CA LEU A 94 11.79 0.77 -2.47
C LEU A 94 11.67 1.18 -0.99
N TYR A 95 12.65 1.91 -0.48
CA TYR A 95 12.63 2.44 0.89
C TYR A 95 11.45 3.39 1.11
N VAL A 96 11.15 4.28 0.15
CA VAL A 96 10.00 5.19 0.23
C VAL A 96 8.69 4.41 0.26
N THR A 97 8.58 3.36 -0.54
CA THR A 97 7.39 2.49 -0.59
C THR A 97 7.17 1.75 0.73
N TYR A 98 8.22 1.24 1.35
CA TYR A 98 8.13 0.59 2.66
C TYR A 98 7.86 1.58 3.78
N ALA A 99 8.53 2.73 3.77
CA ALA A 99 8.32 3.78 4.75
C ALA A 99 6.87 4.28 4.72
N SER A 100 6.29 4.53 3.54
CA SER A 100 4.89 4.98 3.44
C SER A 100 3.90 3.93 3.94
N GLY A 101 4.13 2.64 3.63
CA GLY A 101 3.32 1.54 4.14
C GLY A 101 3.38 1.46 5.67
N VAL A 102 4.58 1.55 6.25
CA VAL A 102 4.77 1.51 7.71
C VAL A 102 4.14 2.73 8.38
N VAL A 103 4.28 3.92 7.81
CA VAL A 103 3.62 5.14 8.32
C VAL A 103 2.10 4.98 8.30
N ALA A 104 1.53 4.46 7.21
CA ALA A 104 0.09 4.18 7.13
C ALA A 104 -0.36 3.18 8.21
N LEU A 105 0.44 2.14 8.48
CA LEU A 105 0.16 1.17 9.54
C LEU A 105 0.23 1.79 10.94
N VAL A 106 1.22 2.65 11.21
CA VAL A 106 1.34 3.39 12.47
C VAL A 106 0.14 4.33 12.66
N LEU A 107 -0.30 5.00 11.61
CA LEU A 107 -1.52 5.83 11.64
C LEU A 107 -2.75 4.97 11.95
N CYS A 108 -2.92 3.82 11.31
CA CYS A 108 -3.99 2.87 11.63
C CYS A 108 -3.94 2.42 13.09
N TRP A 109 -2.75 2.18 13.64
CA TRP A 109 -2.58 1.79 15.04
C TRP A 109 -2.97 2.91 16.00
N GLY A 110 -2.51 4.14 15.73
CA GLY A 110 -2.92 5.32 16.49
C GLY A 110 -4.43 5.55 16.46
N TRP A 111 -5.06 5.34 15.30
CA TRP A 111 -6.51 5.44 15.15
C TRP A 111 -7.27 4.35 15.90
N GLN A 112 -6.76 3.11 15.89
CA GLN A 112 -7.37 2.02 16.64
C GLN A 112 -7.28 2.28 18.15
N ARG A 113 -6.14 2.77 18.65
CA ARG A 113 -5.95 3.15 20.06
C ARG A 113 -6.93 4.25 20.49
N ARG A 114 -7.13 5.29 19.65
CA ARG A 114 -8.08 6.38 19.92
C ARG A 114 -9.55 5.96 19.98
N LYS A 115 -9.92 4.84 19.38
CA LYS A 115 -11.31 4.31 19.43
C LYS A 115 -11.56 3.38 20.62
N VAL A 116 -10.49 2.97 21.31
CA VAL A 116 -10.55 2.05 22.45
C VAL A 116 -10.43 2.82 23.78
N VAL A 117 -10.05 4.10 23.74
CA VAL A 117 -10.10 5.06 24.87
C VAL A 117 -11.39 5.85 24.79
#